data_AF-A0A1H0VVJ8-F1
#
_entry.id   AF-A0A1H0VVJ8-F1
#
_cell.length_a   1.000
_cell.length_b   1.000
_cell.length_c   1.000
_cell.angle_alpha   90.00
_cell.angle_beta   90.00
_cell.angle_gamma   90.00
#
_symmetry.space_group_name_H-M   'P 1'
#
loop_
_entity.id
_entity.type
_entity.pdbx_description
1 polymer ?
#
loop_
_entity_poly.entity_id
_entity_poly.type
_entity_poly.pdbx_seq_one_letter_code
_entity_poly.pdbx_strand_id
1 'polypeptide(L)' 'MIKGSSLFSQLLQHFPRTEFAQLVAKHKAERCSKGFTCWTQLVSMLFCHMAHADSLREICGG' A
#
# COMPACT_ATOMS: atom_id res chain seq x y z
N MET A 1 1.19 -5.88 -21.50
CA MET A 1 1.40 -4.44 -21.25
C MET A 1 0.04 -3.77 -21.29
N ILE A 2 -0.47 -3.33 -20.14
CA ILE A 2 -1.84 -2.77 -20.03
C ILE A 2 -1.80 -1.37 -20.66
N LYS A 3 -2.43 -1.20 -21.82
CA LYS A 3 -2.55 0.09 -22.51
C LYS A 3 -3.49 0.99 -21.68
N GLY A 4 -2.93 1.79 -20.78
CA GLY A 4 -3.67 2.81 -20.01
C GLY A 4 -3.52 2.79 -18.49
N SER A 5 -2.65 1.97 -17.88
CA SER A 5 -2.42 2.03 -16.42
C SER A 5 -1.29 2.99 -16.07
N SER A 6 -1.45 3.76 -14.99
CA SER A 6 -0.38 4.62 -14.46
C SER A 6 0.86 3.80 -14.06
N LEU A 7 2.03 4.45 -14.02
CA LEU A 7 3.28 3.84 -13.51
C LEU A 7 3.08 3.24 -12.11
N PHE A 8 2.30 3.91 -11.25
CA PHE A 8 1.94 3.40 -9.94
C PHE A 8 1.22 2.05 -10.01
N SER A 9 0.21 1.92 -10.87
CA SER A 9 -0.52 0.66 -11.02
C SER A 9 0.37 -0.46 -11.56
N GLN A 10 1.33 -0.13 -12.44
CA GLN A 10 2.31 -1.10 -12.94
C GLN A 10 3.24 -1.57 -11.82
N LEU A 11 3.76 -0.66 -10.99
CA LEU A 11 4.58 -1.01 -9.84
C LEU A 11 3.79 -1.84 -8.82
N LEU A 12 2.56 -1.46 -8.51
CA LEU A 12 1.74 -2.16 -7.53
C LEU A 12 1.44 -3.61 -7.94
N GLN A 13 1.37 -3.89 -9.26
CA GLN A 13 1.17 -5.25 -9.78
C GLN A 13 2.33 -6.20 -9.49
N HIS A 14 3.54 -5.69 -9.23
CA HIS A 14 4.67 -6.52 -8.85
C HIS A 14 4.62 -6.99 -7.39
N PHE A 15 3.74 -6.41 -6.56
CA PHE A 15 3.62 -6.80 -5.16
C PHE A 15 2.65 -8.00 -5.02
N PRO A 16 3.12 -9.11 -4.44
CA PRO A 16 2.32 -10.33 -4.32
C PRO A 16 1.26 -10.20 -3.22
N ARG A 17 0.01 -9.91 -3.63
CA ARG A 17 -1.11 -9.59 -2.71
C ARG A 17 -1.43 -10.72 -1.74
N THR A 18 -1.39 -11.96 -2.21
CA THR A 18 -1.78 -13.15 -1.45
C THR A 18 -0.73 -13.45 -0.38
N GLU A 19 0.54 -13.45 -0.74
CA GLU A 19 1.69 -13.69 0.13
C GLU A 19 1.79 -12.58 1.18
N PHE A 20 1.55 -11.32 0.79
CA PHE A 20 1.46 -10.22 1.73
C PHE A 20 0.33 -10.44 2.75
N ALA A 21 -0.86 -10.84 2.32
CA ALA A 21 -1.98 -11.12 3.22
C ALA A 21 -1.69 -12.30 4.15
N GLN A 22 -1.02 -13.34 3.67
CA GLN A 22 -0.56 -14.46 4.50
C GLN A 22 0.43 -14.01 5.57
N LEU A 23 1.39 -13.13 5.24
CA LEU A 23 2.32 -12.56 6.21
C LEU A 23 1.59 -11.72 7.26
N VAL A 24 0.67 -10.86 6.84
CA VAL A 24 -0.15 -10.04 7.75
C VAL A 24 -0.91 -10.93 8.74
N ALA A 25 -1.54 -12.02 8.25
CA ALA A 25 -2.26 -12.97 9.08
C ALA A 25 -1.33 -13.73 10.04
N LYS A 26 -0.21 -14.26 9.53
CA LYS A 26 0.81 -14.99 10.31
C LYS A 26 1.32 -14.16 11.48
N HIS A 27 1.56 -12.86 11.26
CA HIS A 27 2.10 -11.96 12.27
C HIS A 27 1.03 -11.20 13.07
N LYS A 28 -0.27 -11.43 12.78
CA LYS A 28 -1.39 -10.70 13.40
C LYS A 28 -1.21 -9.17 13.32
N ALA A 29 -0.62 -8.68 12.24
CA ALA A 29 -0.23 -7.28 12.08
C ALA A 29 -1.44 -6.31 12.08
N GLU A 30 -2.62 -6.81 11.73
CA GLU A 30 -3.89 -6.06 11.69
C GLU A 30 -4.70 -6.13 13.00
N ARG A 31 -4.20 -6.78 14.07
CA ARG A 31 -5.00 -7.06 15.28
C ARG A 31 -5.63 -5.81 15.92
N CYS A 32 -5.02 -4.65 15.74
CA CYS A 32 -5.49 -3.36 16.25
C CYS A 32 -5.63 -2.30 15.14
N SER A 33 -5.76 -2.70 13.87
CA SER A 33 -5.89 -1.75 12.76
C SER A 33 -7.22 -0.99 12.89
N LYS A 34 -7.16 0.33 13.09
CA LYS A 34 -8.35 1.20 13.21
C LYS A 34 -8.85 1.65 11.82
N GLY A 35 -9.17 0.69 10.95
CA GLY A 35 -9.61 0.96 9.57
C GLY A 35 -8.51 1.33 8.58
N PHE A 36 -7.25 1.44 9.03
CA PHE A 36 -6.08 1.61 8.17
C PHE A 36 -5.31 0.29 8.08
N THR A 37 -5.55 -0.46 7.00
CA THR A 37 -4.97 -1.79 6.84
C THR A 37 -3.49 -1.72 6.44
N CYS A 38 -2.73 -2.77 6.72
CA CYS A 38 -1.34 -2.95 6.32
C CYS A 38 -1.18 -2.82 4.80
N TRP A 39 -2.19 -3.23 4.04
CA TRP A 39 -2.18 -3.02 2.60
C TRP A 39 -2.36 -1.56 2.22
N THR A 40 -3.35 -0.89 2.83
CA THR A 40 -3.56 0.54 2.63
C THR A 40 -2.28 1.30 2.98
N GLN A 41 -1.63 0.95 4.09
CA GLN A 41 -0.34 1.52 4.48
C GLN A 41 0.75 1.30 3.43
N LEU A 42 0.92 0.07 2.92
CA LEU A 42 1.90 -0.23 1.87
C LEU A 42 1.65 0.60 0.61
N VAL A 43 0.41 0.62 0.12
CA VAL A 43 -0.01 1.34 -1.09
C VAL A 43 0.19 2.84 -0.92
N SER A 44 -0.18 3.40 0.25
CA SER A 44 0.02 4.81 0.55
C SER A 44 1.49 5.19 0.63
N MET A 45 2.35 4.38 1.27
CA MET A 45 3.79 4.66 1.31
C MET A 45 4.43 4.56 -0.08
N LEU A 46 4.02 3.59 -0.90
CA LEU A 46 4.47 3.50 -2.28
C LEU A 46 4.07 4.74 -3.08
N PHE A 47 2.86 5.26 -2.84
CA PHE A 47 2.41 6.52 -3.42
C PHE A 47 3.24 7.71 -2.94
N CYS A 48 3.52 7.82 -1.63
CA CYS A 48 4.38 8.88 -1.07
C CYS A 48 5.70 9.01 -1.84
N HIS A 49 6.35 7.87 -2.10
CA HIS A 49 7.64 7.85 -2.78
C HIS A 49 7.62 8.40 -4.21
N MET A 50 6.51 8.25 -4.94
CA MET A 50 6.42 8.83 -6.30
C MET A 50 5.84 10.25 -6.30
N ALA A 51 4.99 10.57 -5.33
CA ALA A 51 4.37 11.88 -5.19
C ALA A 51 5.29 12.91 -4.53
N HIS A 52 6.49 12.50 -4.08
CA HIS A 52 7.38 13.31 -3.24
C HIS A 52 6.69 13.83 -1.97
N ALA A 53 5.79 13.03 -1.40
CA ALA A 53 5.19 13.33 -0.10
C ALA A 53 6.08 12.80 1.02
N ASP A 54 6.29 13.61 2.05
CA ASP A 54 7.22 13.31 3.13
C ASP A 54 6.64 12.33 4.15
N SER A 55 5.31 12.17 4.19
CA SER A 55 4.67 11.26 5.13
C SER A 55 3.28 10.78 4.74
N LEU A 56 2.83 9.69 5.36
CA LEU A 56 1.45 9.23 5.26
C LEU A 56 0.43 10.29 5.71
N ARG A 57 0.80 11.17 6.64
CA ARG A 57 -0.10 12.23 7.15
C ARG A 57 -0.45 13.24 6.05
N GLU A 58 0.47 13.48 5.11
CA GLU A 58 0.26 14.42 4.02
C GLU A 58 -0.78 13.94 3.00
N ILE A 59 -0.96 12.61 2.87
CA ILE A 59 -1.86 12.00 1.89
C ILE A 59 -3.12 11.42 2.52
N CYS A 60 -3.03 10.95 3.77
CA CYS A 60 -4.14 10.34 4.50
C CYS A 60 -4.79 11.31 5.50
N GLY A 61 -4.26 12.52 5.65
CA GLY A 61 -4.91 13.60 6.41
C GLY A 61 -6.05 14.19 5.59
N GLY A 62 -7.27 14.11 6.11
CA GLY A 62 -8.44 14.77 5.54
C GLY A 62 -8.37 16.29 5.63
#